data_AF-A0A4V2A6U9-F1
#
_entry.id   AF-A0A4V2A6U9-F1
#
_cell.length_a   1.000
_cell.length_b   1.000
_cell.length_c   1.000
_cell.angle_alpha   90.00
_cell.angle_beta   90.00
_cell.angle_gamma   90.00
#
_symmetry.space_group_name_H-M   'P 1'
#
loop_
_entity.id
_entity.type
_entity.pdbx_description
1 polymer ?
#
loop_
_entity_poly.entity_id
_entity_poly.type
_entity_poly.pdbx_seq_one_letter_code
_entity_poly.pdbx_strand_id
1 'polypeptide(L)'
;MKIFVTRVLPDEGLAMLRNAGHTLTIHTEKRELTQEELIRTCQDQDGRANVPVSNTPAVLSAATADTAFLLMLAVSRKAFFLHKQIAAGNWGFYDPTANLGVELSGKTLGVFGLGKIGLEMAKRCQGAYGMKIIYHNRSVNAEAEQVLGASYVSFEELLRQSDVLSVHASLTPQTKGLFDKKVFAQMKTSAIFINAGRGGLHNETDLLHALQQGLIWGAGLDVTNPEPMLASNPLLDLPNVAVLPHIGSATVEARTAMARIAASNMLAGLEGRELPNPVTH
;
A
#
# COMPACT_ATOMS: atom_id res chain seq x y z
N MET A 1 4.19 6.20 34.34
CA MET A 1 3.63 7.19 33.40
C MET A 1 2.37 6.63 32.79
N LYS A 2 1.44 7.51 32.43
CA LYS A 2 0.24 7.13 31.68
C LYS A 2 0.55 7.24 30.18
N ILE A 3 0.08 6.27 29.40
CA ILE A 3 0.28 6.22 27.94
C ILE A 3 -1.08 6.07 27.29
N PHE A 4 -1.35 6.92 26.31
CA PHE A 4 -2.57 6.85 25.51
C PHE A 4 -2.31 6.18 24.15
N VAL A 5 -3.14 5.21 23.78
CA VAL A 5 -3.10 4.52 22.49
C VAL A 5 -4.40 4.78 21.74
N THR A 6 -4.31 5.37 20.56
CA THR A 6 -5.48 5.86 19.79
C THR A 6 -6.30 4.74 19.13
N ARG A 7 -5.80 3.50 19.14
CA ARG A 7 -6.42 2.32 18.53
C ARG A 7 -6.08 1.07 19.33
N VAL A 8 -6.91 0.04 19.20
CA VAL A 8 -6.58 -1.30 19.67
C VAL A 8 -5.42 -1.85 18.83
N LEU A 9 -4.36 -2.31 19.51
CA LEU A 9 -3.16 -2.92 18.90
C LEU A 9 -3.08 -4.40 19.31
N PRO A 10 -2.32 -5.24 18.58
CA PRO A 10 -1.93 -6.56 19.07
C PRO A 10 -1.29 -6.48 20.46
N ASP A 11 -1.59 -7.48 21.30
CA ASP A 11 -1.29 -7.43 22.72
C ASP A 11 0.20 -7.39 23.04
N GLU A 12 1.08 -7.90 22.19
CA GLU A 12 2.51 -8.00 22.48
C GLU A 12 3.15 -6.64 22.76
N GLY A 13 2.84 -5.62 21.95
CA GLY A 13 3.36 -4.27 22.17
C GLY A 13 2.79 -3.62 23.43
N LEU A 14 1.49 -3.84 23.70
CA LEU A 14 0.83 -3.33 24.91
C LEU A 14 1.37 -4.02 26.17
N ALA A 15 1.64 -5.31 26.11
CA ALA A 15 2.23 -6.09 27.19
C ALA A 15 3.63 -5.59 27.53
N MET A 16 4.47 -5.24 26.54
CA MET A 16 5.78 -4.62 26.79
C MET A 16 5.68 -3.35 27.63
N LEU A 17 4.73 -2.46 27.29
CA LEU A 17 4.53 -1.21 28.03
C LEU A 17 3.98 -1.45 29.45
N ARG A 18 3.03 -2.38 29.61
CA ARG A 18 2.50 -2.77 30.93
C ARG A 18 3.58 -3.38 31.82
N ASN A 19 4.41 -4.27 31.27
CA ASN A 19 5.49 -4.93 31.98
C ASN A 19 6.59 -3.95 32.42
N ALA A 20 6.76 -2.83 31.70
CA ALA A 20 7.60 -1.71 32.11
C ALA A 20 6.98 -0.81 33.20
N GLY A 21 5.81 -1.19 33.74
CA GLY A 21 5.13 -0.45 34.82
C GLY A 21 4.33 0.77 34.36
N HIS A 22 3.95 0.83 33.07
CA HIS A 22 3.14 1.94 32.54
C HIS A 22 1.64 1.62 32.56
N THR A 23 0.82 2.64 32.83
CA THR A 23 -0.65 2.54 32.76
C THR A 23 -1.11 2.91 31.36
N LEU A 24 -1.91 2.06 30.73
CA LEU A 24 -2.40 2.28 29.37
C LEU A 24 -3.86 2.70 29.35
N THR A 25 -4.18 3.73 28.56
CA THR A 25 -5.55 4.07 28.16
C THR A 25 -5.67 3.86 26.66
N ILE A 26 -6.64 3.05 26.23
CA ILE A 26 -6.80 2.66 24.83
C ILE A 26 -8.14 3.19 24.33
N HIS A 27 -8.12 3.94 23.23
CA HIS A 27 -9.32 4.36 22.54
C HIS A 27 -9.90 3.20 21.72
N THR A 28 -11.10 2.75 22.09
CA THR A 28 -11.76 1.57 21.51
C THR A 28 -12.84 1.90 20.48
N GLU A 29 -13.26 3.17 20.37
CA GLU A 29 -14.28 3.56 19.40
C GLU A 29 -13.72 3.52 17.97
N LYS A 30 -14.51 3.01 17.02
CA LYS A 30 -14.17 2.91 15.60
C LYS A 30 -14.34 4.24 14.85
N ARG A 31 -13.75 5.31 15.38
CA ARG A 31 -13.73 6.64 14.75
C ARG A 31 -12.42 7.36 15.02
N GLU A 32 -12.10 8.33 14.17
CA GLU A 32 -10.99 9.25 14.43
C GLU A 32 -11.30 10.18 15.60
N LEU A 33 -10.25 10.50 16.35
CA LEU A 33 -10.28 11.52 17.39
C LEU A 33 -9.97 12.85 16.72
N THR A 34 -10.70 13.90 17.08
CA THR A 34 -10.36 15.25 16.64
C THR A 34 -9.04 15.70 17.29
N GLN A 35 -8.41 16.72 16.70
CA GLN A 35 -7.20 17.30 17.28
C GLN A 35 -7.45 17.81 18.71
N GLU A 36 -8.63 18.39 18.97
CA GLU A 36 -9.03 18.84 20.32
C GLU A 36 -9.18 17.67 21.30
N GLU A 37 -9.79 16.56 20.88
CA GLU A 37 -9.91 15.35 21.71
C GLU A 37 -8.54 14.75 22.04
N LEU A 38 -7.62 14.71 21.06
CA LEU A 38 -6.25 14.24 21.28
C LEU A 38 -5.49 15.15 22.25
N ILE A 39 -5.55 16.47 22.04
CA ILE A 39 -4.89 17.44 22.91
C ILE A 39 -5.43 17.32 24.34
N ARG A 40 -6.75 17.31 24.52
CA ARG A 40 -7.38 17.15 25.83
C ARG A 40 -6.94 15.86 26.51
N THR A 41 -6.92 14.75 25.76
CA THR A 41 -6.49 13.46 26.30
C THR A 41 -5.03 13.48 26.73
N CYS A 42 -4.16 14.15 25.97
CA CYS A 42 -2.73 14.28 26.26
C CYS A 42 -2.41 15.32 27.35
N GLN A 43 -3.30 16.29 27.61
CA GLN A 43 -3.14 17.27 28.70
C GLN A 43 -3.24 16.64 30.09
N ASP A 44 -3.97 15.52 30.22
CA ASP A 44 -4.00 14.68 31.43
C ASP A 44 -2.82 13.69 31.53
N GLN A 45 -1.90 13.76 30.56
CA GLN A 45 -0.67 12.98 30.45
C GLN A 45 0.53 13.93 30.60
N ASP A 46 1.67 13.42 31.08
CA ASP A 46 2.86 14.22 31.38
C ASP A 46 3.53 14.75 30.08
N GLY A 47 3.00 15.83 29.49
CA GLY A 47 3.50 16.42 28.24
C GLY A 47 4.76 17.27 28.41
N ARG A 48 5.78 17.02 27.58
CA ARG A 48 6.96 17.89 27.40
C ARG A 48 6.94 18.55 26.02
N ALA A 49 7.42 19.79 25.92
CA ALA A 49 7.84 20.37 24.65
C ALA A 49 9.02 19.54 24.05
N ASN A 50 9.16 19.52 22.72
CA ASN A 50 10.07 18.63 21.96
C ASN A 50 9.75 17.13 22.11
N VAL A 51 8.55 16.70 21.68
CA VAL A 51 8.17 15.28 21.66
C VAL A 51 8.87 14.58 20.48
N PRO A 52 9.75 13.59 20.73
CA PRO A 52 10.36 12.82 19.65
C PRO A 52 9.33 12.00 18.88
N VAL A 53 9.45 11.95 17.56
CA VAL A 53 8.56 11.19 16.67
C VAL A 53 9.30 9.99 16.11
N SER A 54 8.62 8.84 16.02
CA SER A 54 9.17 7.61 15.44
C SER A 54 8.15 6.88 14.56
N ASN A 55 8.62 5.92 13.77
CA ASN A 55 7.77 5.04 12.96
C ASN A 55 8.20 3.57 13.07
N THR A 56 7.57 2.70 12.26
CA THR A 56 7.78 1.24 12.26
C THR A 56 8.24 0.76 10.88
N PRO A 57 9.42 1.18 10.41
CA PRO A 57 9.85 0.93 9.04
C PRO A 57 10.18 -0.55 8.83
N ALA A 58 10.19 -0.97 7.57
CA ALA A 58 10.57 -2.32 7.10
C ALA A 58 9.66 -3.50 7.47
N VAL A 59 9.12 -3.56 8.70
CA VAL A 59 8.38 -4.75 9.20
C VAL A 59 7.10 -5.10 8.45
N LEU A 60 6.53 -4.15 7.71
CA LEU A 60 5.34 -4.34 6.88
C LEU A 60 5.65 -4.65 5.41
N SER A 61 6.93 -4.64 5.01
CA SER A 61 7.31 -4.62 3.59
C SER A 61 6.86 -5.88 2.84
N ALA A 62 7.05 -7.05 3.45
CA ALA A 62 6.62 -8.32 2.88
C ALA A 62 5.10 -8.40 2.74
N ALA A 63 4.35 -8.06 3.80
CA ALA A 63 2.89 -8.07 3.79
C ALA A 63 2.30 -7.13 2.71
N THR A 64 2.89 -5.94 2.57
CA THR A 64 2.40 -4.96 1.58
C THR A 64 2.76 -5.36 0.15
N ALA A 65 3.94 -5.97 -0.04
CA ALA A 65 4.30 -6.59 -1.31
C ALA A 65 3.36 -7.75 -1.68
N ASP A 66 3.00 -8.61 -0.73
CA ASP A 66 2.04 -9.70 -0.94
C ASP A 66 0.67 -9.17 -1.36
N THR A 67 0.22 -8.06 -0.76
CA THR A 67 -1.06 -7.42 -1.13
C THR A 67 -1.01 -6.82 -2.53
N ALA A 68 0.08 -6.14 -2.90
CA ALA A 68 0.26 -5.63 -4.27
C ALA A 68 0.33 -6.76 -5.30
N PHE A 69 0.99 -7.87 -4.97
CA PHE A 69 1.07 -9.06 -5.80
C PHE A 69 -0.30 -9.75 -5.94
N LEU A 70 -1.06 -9.86 -4.86
CA LEU A 70 -2.45 -10.33 -4.85
C LEU A 70 -3.32 -9.48 -5.79
N LEU A 71 -3.25 -8.16 -5.68
CA LEU A 71 -4.00 -7.23 -6.54
C LEU A 71 -3.63 -7.40 -8.01
N MET A 72 -2.34 -7.55 -8.33
CA MET A 72 -1.86 -7.83 -9.68
C MET A 72 -2.52 -9.09 -10.27
N LEU A 73 -2.57 -10.18 -9.50
CA LEU A 73 -3.20 -11.44 -9.93
C LEU A 73 -4.73 -11.34 -9.99
N ALA A 74 -5.35 -10.68 -9.02
CA ALA A 74 -6.79 -10.51 -8.97
C ALA A 74 -7.28 -9.71 -10.19
N VAL A 75 -6.56 -8.67 -10.58
CA VAL A 75 -6.87 -7.87 -11.77
C VAL A 75 -6.60 -8.65 -13.05
N SER A 76 -5.42 -9.26 -13.20
CA SER A 76 -5.06 -9.96 -14.44
C SER A 76 -6.01 -11.12 -14.74
N ARG A 77 -6.60 -11.73 -13.71
CA ARG A 77 -7.54 -12.85 -13.82
C ARG A 77 -9.01 -12.48 -13.56
N LYS A 78 -9.35 -11.19 -13.42
CA LYS A 78 -10.72 -10.71 -13.13
C LYS A 78 -11.34 -11.41 -11.91
N ALA A 79 -10.53 -11.79 -10.93
CA ALA A 79 -10.91 -12.74 -9.88
C ALA A 79 -12.04 -12.20 -9.00
N PHE A 80 -11.99 -10.93 -8.62
CA PHE A 80 -13.01 -10.31 -7.76
C PHE A 80 -14.35 -10.18 -8.48
N PHE A 81 -14.31 -9.73 -9.75
CA PHE A 81 -15.50 -9.68 -10.58
C PHE A 81 -16.14 -11.06 -10.74
N LEU A 82 -15.35 -12.08 -11.12
CA LEU A 82 -15.86 -13.43 -11.32
C LEU A 82 -16.39 -14.06 -10.03
N HIS A 83 -15.76 -13.79 -8.89
CA HIS A 83 -16.30 -14.19 -7.58
C HIS A 83 -17.67 -13.57 -7.32
N LYS A 84 -17.86 -12.27 -7.60
CA LYS A 84 -19.18 -11.62 -7.50
C LYS A 84 -20.21 -12.24 -8.44
N GLN A 85 -19.81 -12.58 -9.68
CA GLN A 85 -20.70 -13.24 -10.63
C GLN A 85 -21.17 -14.61 -10.13
N ILE A 86 -20.27 -15.40 -9.54
CA ILE A 86 -20.64 -16.68 -8.92
C ILE A 86 -21.61 -16.47 -7.77
N ALA A 87 -21.32 -15.54 -6.86
CA ALA A 87 -22.19 -15.24 -5.72
C ALA A 87 -23.57 -14.74 -6.15
N ALA A 88 -23.66 -14.05 -7.29
CA ALA A 88 -24.90 -13.59 -7.91
C ALA A 88 -25.67 -14.68 -8.67
N GLY A 89 -25.17 -15.92 -8.75
CA GLY A 89 -25.81 -17.02 -9.48
C GLY A 89 -25.55 -17.02 -10.98
N ASN A 90 -24.62 -16.19 -11.48
CA ASN A 90 -24.29 -16.08 -12.91
C ASN A 90 -23.25 -17.11 -13.37
N TRP A 91 -23.02 -18.17 -12.59
CA TRP A 91 -22.15 -19.27 -12.99
C TRP A 91 -22.93 -20.28 -13.85
N GLY A 92 -23.00 -19.97 -15.14
CA GLY A 92 -23.63 -20.82 -16.15
C GLY A 92 -22.67 -21.82 -16.80
N PHE A 93 -22.97 -22.17 -18.05
CA PHE A 93 -22.13 -23.06 -18.87
C PHE A 93 -20.76 -22.44 -19.17
N TYR A 94 -19.77 -23.33 -19.34
CA TYR A 94 -18.41 -22.94 -19.71
C TYR A 94 -18.37 -22.32 -21.11
N ASP A 95 -17.87 -21.08 -21.21
CA ASP A 95 -17.57 -20.39 -22.47
C ASP A 95 -16.06 -20.12 -22.51
N PRO A 96 -15.32 -20.69 -23.49
CA PRO A 96 -13.87 -20.57 -23.57
C PRO A 96 -13.37 -19.15 -23.88
N THR A 97 -14.26 -18.24 -24.28
CA THR A 97 -13.92 -16.86 -24.66
C THR A 97 -14.45 -15.82 -23.67
N ALA A 98 -15.37 -16.21 -22.77
CA ALA A 98 -15.92 -15.31 -21.78
C ALA A 98 -14.88 -14.93 -20.73
N ASN A 99 -14.82 -13.64 -20.39
CA ASN A 99 -14.05 -13.10 -19.27
C ASN A 99 -12.57 -13.48 -19.25
N LEU A 100 -11.94 -13.63 -20.42
CA LEU A 100 -10.51 -13.87 -20.53
C LEU A 100 -9.69 -12.83 -19.75
N GLY A 101 -8.67 -13.33 -19.06
CA GLY A 101 -7.66 -12.54 -18.36
C GLY A 101 -6.39 -12.37 -19.20
N VAL A 102 -5.33 -11.90 -18.57
CA VAL A 102 -4.00 -11.74 -19.18
C VAL A 102 -2.97 -12.54 -18.40
N GLU A 103 -2.08 -13.22 -19.13
CA GLU A 103 -0.90 -13.87 -18.53
C GLU A 103 0.16 -12.84 -18.15
N LEU A 104 0.99 -13.14 -17.16
CA LEU A 104 2.03 -12.22 -16.65
C LEU A 104 3.46 -12.73 -16.84
N SER A 105 3.63 -14.01 -17.19
CA SER A 105 4.94 -14.63 -17.35
C SER A 105 5.81 -13.90 -18.37
N GLY A 106 7.05 -13.58 -17.98
CA GLY A 106 8.04 -12.89 -18.82
C GLY A 106 7.74 -11.41 -19.13
N LYS A 107 6.65 -10.85 -18.59
CA LYS A 107 6.28 -9.43 -18.80
C LYS A 107 7.17 -8.47 -18.01
N THR A 108 6.99 -7.17 -18.23
CA THR A 108 7.74 -6.12 -17.55
C THR A 108 6.96 -5.56 -16.36
N LEU A 109 7.54 -5.64 -15.17
CA LEU A 109 7.10 -4.90 -13.99
C LEU A 109 7.85 -3.57 -13.95
N GLY A 110 7.11 -2.47 -14.05
CA GLY A 110 7.57 -1.16 -13.64
C GLY A 110 7.24 -0.86 -12.19
N VAL A 111 8.23 -0.34 -11.45
CA VAL A 111 8.07 0.07 -10.06
C VAL A 111 8.28 1.57 -9.92
N PHE A 112 7.24 2.31 -9.54
CA PHE A 112 7.36 3.72 -9.15
C PHE A 112 7.58 3.81 -7.63
N GLY A 113 8.81 4.09 -7.21
CA GLY A 113 9.22 4.04 -5.81
C GLY A 113 9.72 2.65 -5.38
N LEU A 114 10.82 2.18 -5.96
CA LEU A 114 11.51 0.94 -5.57
C LEU A 114 12.32 1.17 -4.27
N GLY A 115 11.60 1.28 -3.15
CA GLY A 115 12.11 1.17 -1.79
C GLY A 115 11.94 -0.26 -1.25
N LYS A 116 11.84 -0.44 0.08
CA LYS A 116 11.74 -1.76 0.72
C LYS A 116 10.53 -2.59 0.24
N ILE A 117 9.33 -1.97 0.16
CA ILE A 117 8.12 -2.64 -0.35
C ILE A 117 8.27 -2.98 -1.83
N GLY A 118 8.70 -2.02 -2.65
CA GLY A 118 8.86 -2.22 -4.10
C GLY A 118 9.90 -3.29 -4.44
N LEU A 119 10.99 -3.38 -3.65
CA LEU A 119 11.98 -4.45 -3.77
C LEU A 119 11.37 -5.83 -3.51
N GLU A 120 10.58 -5.96 -2.45
CA GLU A 120 9.90 -7.21 -2.09
C GLU A 120 8.84 -7.62 -3.12
N MET A 121 8.10 -6.65 -3.70
CA MET A 121 7.19 -6.88 -4.82
C MET A 121 7.95 -7.35 -6.06
N ALA A 122 9.04 -6.69 -6.41
CA ALA A 122 9.85 -7.04 -7.58
C ALA A 122 10.50 -8.43 -7.46
N LYS A 123 10.99 -8.82 -6.28
CA LYS A 123 11.49 -10.19 -6.00
C LYS A 123 10.42 -11.25 -6.30
N ARG A 124 9.17 -11.03 -5.88
CA ARG A 124 8.05 -11.96 -6.13
C ARG A 124 7.73 -12.06 -7.61
N CYS A 125 7.60 -10.93 -8.30
CA CYS A 125 7.31 -10.91 -9.73
C CYS A 125 8.41 -11.56 -10.57
N GLN A 126 9.68 -11.30 -10.25
CA GLN A 126 10.80 -11.95 -10.94
C GLN A 126 10.86 -13.46 -10.62
N GLY A 127 10.76 -13.84 -9.34
CA GLY A 127 10.87 -15.23 -8.91
C GLY A 127 9.71 -16.11 -9.38
N ALA A 128 8.47 -15.62 -9.33
CA ALA A 128 7.28 -16.40 -9.67
C ALA A 128 6.95 -16.40 -11.17
N TYR A 129 7.24 -15.30 -11.87
CA TYR A 129 6.81 -15.10 -13.26
C TYR A 129 7.95 -14.77 -14.23
N GLY A 130 9.21 -14.69 -13.77
CA GLY A 130 10.32 -14.30 -14.63
C GLY A 130 10.18 -12.89 -15.20
N MET A 131 9.46 -12.00 -14.51
CA MET A 131 9.23 -10.64 -15.00
C MET A 131 10.52 -9.82 -15.04
N LYS A 132 10.67 -8.99 -16.07
CA LYS A 132 11.73 -7.98 -16.17
C LYS A 132 11.39 -6.81 -15.26
N ILE A 133 12.38 -6.31 -14.53
CA ILE A 133 12.17 -5.23 -13.54
C ILE A 133 12.77 -3.93 -14.06
N ILE A 134 11.94 -2.91 -14.22
CA ILE A 134 12.36 -1.52 -14.44
C ILE A 134 11.80 -0.64 -13.33
N TYR A 135 12.47 0.47 -13.01
CA TYR A 135 12.00 1.32 -11.92
C TYR A 135 12.34 2.78 -12.11
N HIS A 136 11.56 3.63 -11.45
CA HIS A 136 11.84 5.05 -11.34
C HIS A 136 11.77 5.49 -9.87
N ASN A 137 12.81 6.20 -9.45
CA ASN A 137 13.01 6.74 -8.10
C ASN A 137 13.60 8.15 -8.19
N ARG A 138 13.65 8.85 -7.04
CA ARG A 138 14.47 10.08 -6.91
C ARG A 138 15.97 9.83 -7.03
N SER A 139 16.42 8.63 -6.65
CA SER A 139 17.81 8.19 -6.71
C SER A 139 17.86 6.71 -7.07
N VAL A 140 18.95 6.31 -7.73
CA VAL A 140 19.24 4.91 -8.07
C VAL A 140 19.23 4.04 -6.80
N ASN A 141 18.75 2.80 -6.94
CA ASN A 141 18.78 1.80 -5.87
C ASN A 141 19.75 0.66 -6.26
N ALA A 142 21.02 0.81 -5.87
CA ALA A 142 22.08 -0.13 -6.22
C ALA A 142 21.82 -1.57 -5.73
N GLU A 143 21.17 -1.74 -4.57
CA GLU A 143 20.79 -3.07 -4.07
C GLU A 143 19.82 -3.77 -5.04
N ALA A 144 18.83 -3.04 -5.54
CA ALA A 144 17.85 -3.59 -6.48
C ALA A 144 18.49 -3.96 -7.82
N GLU A 145 19.41 -3.14 -8.33
CA GLU A 145 20.14 -3.45 -9.57
C GLU A 145 21.01 -4.70 -9.41
N GLN A 146 21.68 -4.85 -8.27
CA GLN A 146 22.50 -6.02 -7.97
C GLN A 146 21.68 -7.30 -7.79
N VAL A 147 20.61 -7.25 -6.99
CA VAL A 147 19.85 -8.44 -6.59
C VAL A 147 18.86 -8.89 -7.67
N LEU A 148 18.28 -7.94 -8.41
CA LEU A 148 17.21 -8.23 -9.38
C LEU A 148 17.63 -7.99 -10.83
N GLY A 149 18.80 -7.40 -11.10
CA GLY A 149 19.10 -6.87 -12.43
C GLY A 149 18.09 -5.80 -12.85
N ALA A 150 17.53 -5.05 -11.88
CA ALA A 150 16.55 -4.01 -12.15
C ALA A 150 17.20 -2.84 -12.89
N SER A 151 16.50 -2.25 -13.86
CA SER A 151 17.01 -1.09 -14.61
C SER A 151 16.35 0.21 -14.15
N TYR A 152 17.14 1.19 -13.73
CA TYR A 152 16.67 2.56 -13.53
C TYR A 152 16.31 3.18 -14.88
N VAL A 153 15.12 3.76 -14.99
CA VAL A 153 14.63 4.41 -16.20
C VAL A 153 13.98 5.77 -15.89
N SER A 154 13.79 6.59 -16.93
CA SER A 154 12.99 7.81 -16.79
C SER A 154 11.53 7.48 -16.46
N PHE A 155 10.79 8.45 -15.92
CA PHE A 155 9.36 8.27 -15.65
C PHE A 155 8.58 7.95 -16.93
N GLU A 156 8.90 8.59 -18.05
CA GLU A 156 8.25 8.31 -19.33
C GLU A 156 8.52 6.89 -19.83
N GLU A 157 9.78 6.43 -19.77
CA GLU A 157 10.13 5.05 -20.13
C GLU A 157 9.43 4.04 -19.21
N LEU A 158 9.34 4.33 -17.91
CA LEU A 158 8.58 3.51 -16.97
C LEU A 158 7.14 3.31 -17.45
N LEU A 159 6.43 4.39 -17.79
CA LEU A 159 5.05 4.33 -18.26
C LEU A 159 4.92 3.52 -19.56
N ARG A 160 5.76 3.79 -20.55
CA ARG A 160 5.67 3.18 -21.87
C ARG A 160 6.05 1.69 -21.88
N GLN A 161 6.95 1.27 -21.00
CA GLN A 161 7.49 -0.10 -21.00
C GLN A 161 6.80 -1.05 -20.03
N SER A 162 6.11 -0.54 -19.01
CA SER A 162 5.42 -1.37 -18.01
C SER A 162 4.23 -2.14 -18.59
N ASP A 163 4.21 -3.45 -18.39
CA ASP A 163 2.98 -4.25 -18.53
C ASP A 163 2.19 -4.28 -17.22
N VAL A 164 2.90 -4.21 -16.09
CA VAL A 164 2.33 -3.93 -14.78
C VAL A 164 3.11 -2.75 -14.21
N LEU A 165 2.42 -1.68 -13.81
CA LEU A 165 3.01 -0.55 -13.11
C LEU A 165 2.55 -0.57 -11.65
N SER A 166 3.47 -0.81 -10.72
CA SER A 166 3.17 -0.85 -9.29
C SER A 166 3.75 0.36 -8.55
N VAL A 167 2.91 1.01 -7.77
CA VAL A 167 3.22 2.27 -7.08
C VAL A 167 3.46 2.02 -5.59
N HIS A 168 4.67 2.33 -5.13
CA HIS A 168 5.10 2.23 -3.73
C HIS A 168 5.81 3.50 -3.23
N ALA A 169 5.74 4.60 -3.97
CA ALA A 169 6.29 5.89 -3.58
C ALA A 169 5.49 6.54 -2.44
N SER A 170 6.16 7.41 -1.68
CA SER A 170 5.50 8.25 -0.68
C SER A 170 4.62 9.32 -1.33
N LEU A 171 3.50 9.65 -0.67
CA LEU A 171 2.68 10.80 -1.04
C LEU A 171 3.36 12.09 -0.59
N THR A 172 3.65 12.97 -1.54
CA THR A 172 4.31 14.26 -1.38
C THR A 172 3.57 15.29 -2.23
N PRO A 173 3.80 16.60 -2.07
CA PRO A 173 3.23 17.60 -2.98
C PRO A 173 3.53 17.32 -4.46
N GLN A 174 4.70 16.77 -4.77
CA GLN A 174 5.14 16.46 -6.13
C GLN A 174 4.52 15.17 -6.69
N THR A 175 4.14 14.21 -5.83
CA THR A 175 3.54 12.93 -6.25
C THR A 175 2.02 12.91 -6.11
N LYS A 176 1.41 13.96 -5.54
CA LYS A 176 -0.04 14.07 -5.37
C LYS A 176 -0.73 14.19 -6.72
N GLY A 177 -1.64 13.27 -7.01
CA GLY A 177 -2.39 13.21 -8.26
C GLY A 177 -1.49 13.00 -9.49
N LEU A 178 -0.27 12.49 -9.30
CA LEU A 178 0.69 12.30 -10.39
C LEU A 178 0.14 11.37 -11.47
N PHE A 179 -0.57 10.31 -11.08
CA PHE A 179 -1.24 9.40 -12.00
C PHE A 179 -2.59 10.00 -12.40
N ASP A 180 -2.53 10.92 -13.37
CA ASP A 180 -3.66 11.62 -13.98
C ASP A 180 -3.99 11.08 -15.38
N LYS A 181 -4.96 11.70 -16.07
CA LYS A 181 -5.36 11.33 -17.43
C LYS A 181 -4.18 11.29 -18.42
N LYS A 182 -3.23 12.23 -18.33
CA LYS A 182 -2.09 12.31 -19.26
C LYS A 182 -1.09 11.19 -18.99
N VAL A 183 -0.90 10.82 -17.73
CA VAL A 183 -0.04 9.70 -17.35
C VAL A 183 -0.64 8.36 -17.77
N PHE A 184 -1.93 8.13 -17.52
CA PHE A 184 -2.59 6.90 -17.96
C PHE A 184 -2.59 6.75 -19.49
N ALA A 185 -2.71 7.85 -20.25
CA ALA A 185 -2.65 7.82 -21.71
C ALA A 185 -1.27 7.46 -22.28
N GLN A 186 -0.19 7.54 -21.49
CA GLN A 186 1.16 7.15 -21.91
C GLN A 186 1.48 5.68 -21.62
N MET A 187 0.66 5.01 -20.81
CA MET A 187 0.81 3.59 -20.51
C MET A 187 0.36 2.73 -21.69
N LYS A 188 0.75 1.46 -21.69
CA LYS A 188 0.21 0.50 -22.66
C LYS A 188 -1.28 0.30 -22.40
N THR A 189 -2.06 0.12 -23.48
CA THR A 189 -3.47 -0.28 -23.36
C THR A 189 -3.64 -1.65 -22.68
N SER A 190 -2.61 -2.49 -22.71
CA SER A 190 -2.55 -3.76 -21.99
C SER A 190 -2.05 -3.64 -20.54
N ALA A 191 -1.71 -2.45 -20.06
CA ALA A 191 -1.05 -2.27 -18.77
C ALA A 191 -2.02 -2.44 -17.58
N ILE A 192 -1.54 -3.04 -16.51
CA ILE A 192 -2.22 -3.09 -15.20
C ILE A 192 -1.59 -2.06 -14.28
N PHE A 193 -2.40 -1.19 -13.68
CA PHE A 193 -1.97 -0.24 -12.67
C PHE A 193 -2.23 -0.78 -11.25
N ILE A 194 -1.22 -0.79 -10.38
CA ILE A 194 -1.35 -1.24 -8.99
C ILE A 194 -0.95 -0.10 -8.04
N ASN A 195 -1.82 0.24 -7.10
CA ASN A 195 -1.50 1.21 -6.05
C ASN A 195 -1.67 0.58 -4.66
N ALA A 196 -0.53 0.34 -4.00
CA ALA A 196 -0.43 -0.06 -2.60
C ALA A 196 0.31 0.98 -1.76
N GLY A 197 0.38 2.23 -2.25
CA GLY A 197 1.01 3.37 -1.58
C GLY A 197 0.00 4.23 -0.85
N ARG A 198 -0.48 5.28 -1.50
CA ARG A 198 -1.56 6.16 -1.00
C ARG A 198 -2.55 6.47 -2.12
N GLY A 199 -3.83 6.58 -1.80
CA GLY A 199 -4.87 6.88 -2.79
C GLY A 199 -4.60 8.19 -3.51
N GLY A 200 -4.16 9.23 -2.78
CA GLY A 200 -3.80 10.53 -3.34
C GLY A 200 -2.66 10.56 -4.35
N LEU A 201 -2.00 9.43 -4.66
CA LEU A 201 -1.02 9.34 -5.75
C LEU A 201 -1.68 9.32 -7.14
N HIS A 202 -2.93 8.85 -7.22
CA HIS A 202 -3.69 8.84 -8.46
C HIS A 202 -4.90 9.76 -8.37
N ASN A 203 -5.33 10.27 -9.54
CA ASN A 203 -6.62 10.91 -9.68
C ASN A 203 -7.66 9.82 -9.97
N GLU A 204 -8.60 9.63 -9.04
CA GLU A 204 -9.57 8.53 -9.12
C GLU A 204 -10.58 8.71 -10.27
N THR A 205 -10.97 9.95 -10.58
CA THR A 205 -11.82 10.27 -11.73
C THR A 205 -11.12 9.96 -13.05
N ASP A 206 -9.84 10.32 -13.17
CA ASP A 206 -9.05 10.04 -14.37
C ASP A 206 -8.75 8.54 -14.52
N LEU A 207 -8.55 7.82 -13.41
CA LEU A 207 -8.38 6.37 -13.42
C LEU A 207 -9.65 5.68 -13.93
N LEU A 208 -10.83 6.08 -13.40
CA LEU A 208 -12.11 5.56 -13.88
C LEU A 208 -12.28 5.81 -15.38
N HIS A 209 -11.98 7.03 -15.84
CA HIS A 209 -12.04 7.36 -17.25
C HIS A 209 -11.07 6.50 -18.09
N ALA A 210 -9.82 6.33 -17.65
CA ALA A 210 -8.83 5.53 -18.35
C ALA A 210 -9.27 4.07 -18.50
N LEU A 211 -9.88 3.50 -17.47
CA LEU A 211 -10.40 2.13 -17.50
C LEU A 211 -11.62 1.99 -18.41
N GLN A 212 -12.57 2.94 -18.33
CA GLN A 212 -13.77 2.93 -19.17
C GLN A 212 -13.47 3.13 -20.66
N GLN A 213 -12.42 3.90 -20.98
CA GLN A 213 -11.99 4.15 -22.36
C GLN A 213 -10.97 3.12 -22.86
N GLY A 214 -10.57 2.13 -22.03
CA GLY A 214 -9.57 1.13 -22.41
C GLY A 214 -8.18 1.70 -22.67
N LEU A 215 -7.83 2.82 -22.02
CA LEU A 215 -6.46 3.39 -22.07
C LEU A 215 -5.45 2.50 -21.33
N ILE A 216 -5.92 1.75 -20.34
CA ILE A 216 -5.19 0.71 -19.62
C ILE A 216 -6.08 -0.52 -19.41
N TRP A 217 -5.46 -1.68 -19.17
CA TRP A 217 -6.18 -2.94 -19.04
C TRP A 217 -6.94 -3.09 -17.73
N GLY A 218 -6.45 -2.56 -16.63
CA GLY A 218 -7.07 -2.80 -15.32
C GLY A 218 -6.35 -2.11 -14.17
N ALA A 219 -6.98 -2.10 -13.00
CA ALA A 219 -6.43 -1.45 -11.81
C ALA A 219 -6.65 -2.23 -10.51
N GLY A 220 -5.61 -2.33 -9.69
CA GLY A 220 -5.64 -2.93 -8.37
C GLY A 220 -5.32 -1.90 -7.30
N LEU A 221 -6.24 -1.65 -6.37
CA LEU A 221 -6.16 -0.58 -5.39
C LEU A 221 -6.26 -1.16 -3.98
N ASP A 222 -5.20 -1.03 -3.18
CA ASP A 222 -5.33 -1.21 -1.72
C ASP A 222 -5.72 0.11 -1.03
N VAL A 223 -5.59 1.24 -1.73
CA VAL A 223 -5.79 2.58 -1.20
C VAL A 223 -6.58 3.42 -2.19
N THR A 224 -7.49 4.26 -1.69
CA THR A 224 -8.46 5.03 -2.51
C THR A 224 -8.47 6.51 -2.11
N ASN A 225 -9.10 7.36 -2.91
CA ASN A 225 -9.24 8.79 -2.63
C ASN A 225 -10.61 9.32 -3.12
N PRO A 226 -11.62 9.45 -2.24
CA PRO A 226 -11.52 9.39 -0.76
C PRO A 226 -11.35 7.96 -0.21
N GLU A 227 -10.93 7.88 1.06
CA GLU A 227 -10.87 6.65 1.83
C GLU A 227 -11.61 6.86 3.17
N PRO A 228 -12.63 6.04 3.52
CA PRO A 228 -13.13 4.88 2.78
C PRO A 228 -13.80 5.22 1.44
N MET A 229 -13.66 4.34 0.46
CA MET A 229 -14.38 4.41 -0.82
C MET A 229 -15.89 4.24 -0.61
N LEU A 230 -16.71 5.01 -1.34
CA LEU A 230 -18.16 4.84 -1.35
C LEU A 230 -18.57 3.50 -1.96
N ALA A 231 -19.58 2.84 -1.38
CA ALA A 231 -20.10 1.57 -1.90
C ALA A 231 -20.66 1.68 -3.34
N SER A 232 -21.09 2.88 -3.74
CA SER A 232 -21.58 3.20 -5.09
C SER A 232 -20.49 3.63 -6.07
N ASN A 233 -19.21 3.47 -5.73
CA ASN A 233 -18.12 3.86 -6.62
C ASN A 233 -18.11 2.96 -7.88
N PRO A 234 -18.19 3.52 -9.09
CA PRO A 234 -18.27 2.74 -10.33
C PRO A 234 -17.08 1.82 -10.58
N LEU A 235 -15.90 2.11 -9.99
CA LEU A 235 -14.74 1.23 -10.08
C LEU A 235 -15.03 -0.19 -9.56
N LEU A 236 -15.93 -0.32 -8.58
CA LEU A 236 -16.28 -1.61 -7.97
C LEU A 236 -17.03 -2.56 -8.91
N ASP A 237 -17.61 -2.02 -10.00
CA ASP A 237 -18.39 -2.79 -10.96
C ASP A 237 -17.58 -3.21 -12.21
N LEU A 238 -16.37 -2.65 -12.38
CA LEU A 238 -15.54 -2.93 -13.54
C LEU A 238 -14.92 -4.34 -13.46
N PRO A 239 -14.98 -5.16 -14.53
CA PRO A 239 -14.50 -6.56 -14.49
C PRO A 239 -13.01 -6.73 -14.21
N ASN A 240 -12.23 -5.72 -14.55
CA ASN A 240 -10.78 -5.64 -14.54
C ASN A 240 -10.28 -4.72 -13.40
N VAL A 241 -11.08 -4.53 -12.35
CA VAL A 241 -10.70 -3.77 -11.16
C VAL A 241 -10.80 -4.64 -9.91
N ALA A 242 -9.81 -4.51 -9.03
CA ALA A 242 -9.83 -5.09 -7.69
C ALA A 242 -9.53 -3.99 -6.67
N VAL A 243 -10.38 -3.88 -5.64
CA VAL A 243 -10.21 -2.91 -4.56
C VAL A 243 -10.18 -3.66 -3.23
N LEU A 244 -9.20 -3.34 -2.40
CA LEU A 244 -9.05 -3.82 -1.04
C LEU A 244 -9.14 -2.64 -0.05
N PRO A 245 -9.66 -2.85 1.17
CA PRO A 245 -9.86 -1.79 2.13
C PRO A 245 -8.60 -1.52 2.96
N HIS A 246 -7.49 -1.15 2.31
CA HIS A 246 -6.21 -0.78 2.94
C HIS A 246 -5.66 -1.85 3.88
N ILE A 247 -5.54 -3.07 3.35
CA ILE A 247 -5.08 -4.25 4.08
C ILE A 247 -3.59 -4.53 3.91
N GLY A 248 -2.83 -3.65 3.26
CA GLY A 248 -1.43 -3.90 2.89
C GLY A 248 -0.52 -4.35 4.04
N SER A 249 -0.77 -3.95 5.28
CA SER A 249 0.00 -4.43 6.45
C SER A 249 -0.78 -5.38 7.37
N ALA A 250 -1.97 -5.82 6.97
CA ALA A 250 -2.93 -6.53 7.81
C ALA A 250 -2.64 -8.03 7.94
N THR A 251 -1.41 -8.39 8.31
CA THR A 251 -1.07 -9.74 8.77
C THR A 251 -0.80 -9.71 10.27
N VAL A 252 -0.99 -10.85 10.94
CA VAL A 252 -0.69 -10.98 12.38
C VAL A 252 0.78 -10.63 12.63
N GLU A 253 1.68 -11.17 11.82
CA GLU A 253 3.12 -10.99 11.93
C GLU A 253 3.53 -9.52 11.77
N ALA A 254 3.04 -8.83 10.74
CA ALA A 254 3.38 -7.44 10.49
C ALA A 254 2.81 -6.52 11.57
N ARG A 255 1.54 -6.71 11.96
CA ARG A 255 0.90 -5.88 13.00
C ARG A 255 1.54 -6.10 14.37
N THR A 256 1.87 -7.34 14.72
CA THR A 256 2.59 -7.65 15.98
C THR A 256 4.00 -7.06 15.95
N ALA A 257 4.75 -7.17 14.86
CA ALA A 257 6.07 -6.57 14.73
C ALA A 257 6.03 -5.04 14.82
N MET A 258 5.04 -4.39 14.19
CA MET A 258 4.80 -2.95 14.31
C MET A 258 4.50 -2.54 15.76
N ALA A 259 3.64 -3.29 16.46
CA ALA A 259 3.31 -3.02 17.87
C ALA A 259 4.56 -3.10 18.76
N ARG A 260 5.42 -4.10 18.54
CA ARG A 260 6.69 -4.25 19.26
C ARG A 260 7.64 -3.08 19.01
N ILE A 261 7.84 -2.67 17.75
CA ILE A 261 8.71 -1.53 17.44
C ILE A 261 8.17 -0.23 18.04
N ALA A 262 6.86 0.02 17.94
CA ALA A 262 6.24 1.20 18.53
C ALA A 262 6.45 1.25 20.06
N ALA A 263 6.27 0.11 20.75
CA ALA A 263 6.56 -0.01 22.17
C ALA A 263 8.04 0.22 22.48
N SER A 264 8.96 -0.38 21.72
CA SER A 264 10.40 -0.17 21.88
C SER A 264 10.82 1.29 21.71
N ASN A 265 10.27 1.98 20.70
CA ASN A 265 10.54 3.41 20.49
C ASN A 265 10.02 4.26 21.66
N MET A 266 8.80 3.95 22.15
CA MET A 266 8.22 4.65 23.29
C MET A 266 9.08 4.46 24.55
N LEU A 267 9.44 3.23 24.89
CA LEU A 267 10.27 2.92 26.06
C LEU A 267 11.62 3.63 26.00
N ALA A 268 12.30 3.61 24.84
CA ALA A 268 13.55 4.34 24.66
C ALA A 268 13.38 5.85 24.92
N GLY A 269 12.33 6.46 24.36
CA GLY A 269 12.03 7.88 24.58
C GLY A 269 11.70 8.22 26.04
N LEU A 270 10.95 7.36 26.74
CA LEU A 270 10.60 7.53 28.16
C LEU A 270 11.83 7.42 29.08
N GLU A 271 12.81 6.62 28.69
CA GLU A 271 14.10 6.47 29.39
C GLU A 271 15.13 7.54 29.01
N GLY A 272 14.79 8.48 28.12
CA GLY A 272 15.70 9.51 27.62
C GLY A 272 16.80 8.99 26.70
N ARG A 273 16.63 7.78 26.14
CA ARG A 273 17.53 7.19 25.14
C ARG A 273 17.12 7.63 23.74
N GLU A 274 18.05 7.50 22.79
CA GLU A 274 17.75 7.70 21.37
C GLU A 274 16.68 6.70 20.90
N LEU A 275 15.72 7.19 20.11
CA LEU A 275 14.67 6.34 19.57
C LEU A 275 15.27 5.43 18.50
N PRO A 276 14.99 4.11 18.51
CA PRO A 276 15.49 3.19 17.48
C PRO A 276 15.09 3.55 16.04
N ASN A 277 13.94 4.22 15.85
CA ASN A 277 13.42 4.59 14.52
C ASN A 277 12.91 6.03 14.51
N PRO A 278 13.77 7.05 14.69
CA PRO A 278 13.34 8.43 14.77
C PRO A 278 12.91 8.92 13.37
N VAL A 279 11.90 9.80 13.33
CA VAL A 279 11.53 10.55 12.13
C VAL A 279 12.15 11.93 12.25
N THR A 280 13.13 12.24 11.39
CA THR A 280 13.71 13.57 11.28
C THR A 280 12.79 14.46 10.43
N HIS A 281 12.44 15.63 10.97
CA HIS A 281 11.74 16.68 10.23
C HIS A 281 12.67 17.42 9.27
#